data_AF-A0A2K6QZH4-F1
#
_entry.id   AF-A0A2K6QZH4-F1
#
_cell.length_a   1.000
_cell.length_b   1.000
_cell.length_c   1.000
_cell.angle_alpha   90.00
_cell.angle_beta   90.00
_cell.angle_gamma   90.00
#
_symmetry.space_group_name_H-M   'P 1'
#
loop_
_entity.id
_entity.type
_entity.pdbx_description
1 polymer ?
#
loop_
_entity_poly.entity_id
_entity_poly.type
_entity_poly.pdbx_seq_one_letter_code
_entity_poly.pdbx_strand_id
1 'polypeptide(L)' 'MFSCVKPYEDQNYSALRRDCLRRKVLFEDPLFPATDDSLYYKGTPGPTVRCT' A
#
# COMPACT_ATOMS: atom_id res chain seq x y z
N MET A 1 24.84 -4.26 -2.64
CA MET A 1 24.11 -5.27 -1.86
C MET A 1 23.23 -6.07 -2.80
N PHE A 2 23.50 -7.36 -2.99
CA PHE A 2 22.54 -8.25 -3.66
C PHE A 2 21.61 -8.81 -2.59
N SER A 3 20.43 -8.21 -2.44
CA SER A 3 19.37 -8.82 -1.65
C SER A 3 18.86 -10.03 -2.42
N CYS A 4 18.93 -11.23 -1.83
CA CYS A 4 18.26 -12.44 -2.34
C CYS A 4 16.72 -12.26 -2.44
N VAL A 5 16.20 -11.17 -1.88
CA VAL A 5 14.79 -10.79 -1.90
C VAL A 5 14.43 -10.16 -3.24
N LYS A 6 13.47 -10.76 -3.95
CA LYS A 6 12.84 -10.16 -5.12
C LYS A 6 11.80 -9.12 -4.69
N PRO A 7 11.79 -7.92 -5.29
CA PRO A 7 10.71 -6.96 -5.06
C PRO A 7 9.39 -7.56 -5.57
N TYR A 8 8.33 -7.40 -4.78
CA TYR A 8 6.97 -7.75 -5.18
C TYR A 8 6.40 -6.62 -6.03
N GLU A 9 5.87 -6.93 -7.21
CA GLU A 9 5.30 -5.94 -8.15
C GLU A 9 6.24 -4.74 -8.39
N ASP A 10 7.55 -5.00 -8.54
CA ASP A 10 8.60 -4.00 -8.76
C ASP A 10 8.69 -2.90 -7.68
N GLN A 11 8.10 -3.11 -6.50
CA GLN A 11 8.15 -2.17 -5.40
C GLN A 11 9.49 -2.23 -4.64
N ASN A 12 10.28 -1.15 -4.74
CA ASN A 12 11.53 -1.00 -4.00
C ASN A 12 11.34 -0.17 -2.73
N TYR A 13 11.31 -0.84 -1.56
CA TYR A 13 11.13 -0.19 -0.25
C TYR A 13 12.07 0.99 -0.01
N SER A 14 13.37 0.83 -0.26
CA SER A 14 14.36 1.87 0.02
C SER A 14 14.18 3.10 -0.88
N ALA A 15 13.82 2.90 -2.14
CA ALA A 15 13.53 3.99 -3.07
C ALA A 15 12.25 4.75 -2.66
N LEU A 16 11.17 4.02 -2.36
CA LEU A 16 9.88 4.59 -1.95
C LEU A 16 9.99 5.36 -0.63
N ARG A 17 10.64 4.79 0.37
CA ARG A 17 10.85 5.45 1.68
C ARG A 17 11.63 6.75 1.52
N ARG A 18 12.69 6.76 0.71
CA ARG A 18 13.50 7.96 0.46
C ARG A 18 12.70 9.05 -0.24
N ASP A 19 11.86 8.69 -1.21
CA ASP A 19 11.00 9.66 -1.90
C ASP A 19 9.96 10.29 -0.95
N CYS A 20 9.28 9.48 -0.15
CA CYS A 20 8.29 9.97 0.82
C CYS A 20 8.91 10.91 1.86
N LEU A 21 10.09 10.55 2.40
CA LEU A 21 10.84 11.42 3.32
C LEU A 21 11.24 12.73 2.66
N ARG A 22 11.71 12.70 1.40
CA ARG A 22 12.08 13.90 0.64
C ARG A 22 10.88 14.83 0.43
N ARG A 23 9.71 14.27 0.13
CA ARG A 23 8.46 15.03 -0.08
C ARG A 23 7.77 15.42 1.23
N LYS A 24 8.22 14.90 2.38
CA LYS A 24 7.57 15.06 3.70
C LYS A 24 6.12 14.59 3.72
N VAL A 25 5.84 13.48 3.06
CA VAL A 25 4.52 12.85 3.04
C VAL A 25 4.62 11.40 3.53
N LEU A 26 3.50 10.87 4.02
CA LEU A 26 3.38 9.45 4.33
C LEU A 26 3.15 8.66 3.03
N PHE A 27 3.56 7.40 3.03
CA PHE A 27 3.36 6.53 1.87
C PHE A 27 1.92 6.04 1.83
N GLU A 28 1.32 6.09 0.64
CA GLU A 28 0.04 5.49 0.31
C GLU A 28 0.32 4.43 -0.77
N ASP A 29 -0.05 3.18 -0.51
CA ASP A 29 0.22 2.06 -1.41
C ASP A 29 -0.79 2.06 -2.57
N PRO A 30 -0.34 2.21 -3.83
CA PRO A 30 -1.24 2.19 -4.99
C PRO A 30 -1.73 0.79 -5.36
N LEU A 31 -0.99 -0.27 -5.00
CA LEU A 31 -1.33 -1.66 -5.33
C LEU A 31 -2.21 -2.31 -4.26
N PHE A 32 -2.15 -1.78 -3.03
CA PHE A 32 -2.99 -2.24 -1.93
C PHE A 32 -3.53 -1.04 -1.12
N PRO A 33 -4.50 -0.29 -1.68
CA PRO A 33 -4.99 0.94 -1.06
C PRO A 33 -5.79 0.67 0.21
N ALA A 34 -5.89 1.65 1.11
CA ALA A 34 -6.67 1.55 2.35
C ALA A 34 -8.19 1.69 2.08
N THR A 35 -8.74 0.78 1.28
CA THR A 35 -10.15 0.75 0.86
C THR A 35 -10.75 -0.64 1.11
N ASP A 36 -12.08 -0.75 1.04
CA ASP A 36 -12.80 -2.02 1.24
C ASP A 36 -12.39 -3.12 0.25
N ASP A 37 -11.93 -2.74 -0.95
CA ASP A 37 -11.43 -3.69 -1.97
C ASP A 37 -10.17 -4.45 -1.50
N SER A 38 -9.42 -3.89 -0.56
CA SER A 38 -8.25 -4.52 0.06
C SER A 38 -8.63 -5.44 1.23
N LEU A 39 -9.84 -5.31 1.76
CA LEU A 39 -10.32 -6.07 2.90
C LEU A 39 -11.23 -7.23 2.50
N TYR A 40 -12.06 -7.05 1.47
CA TYR A 40 -13.14 -7.96 1.12
C TYR A 40 -13.00 -8.48 -0.32
N TYR A 41 -13.46 -9.71 -0.54
CA TYR A 41 -13.64 -10.21 -1.90
C TYR A 41 -14.79 -9.47 -2.59
N LYS A 42 -14.66 -9.29 -3.91
CA LYS A 42 -15.70 -8.66 -4.75
C LYS A 42 -17.09 -9.26 -4.47
N GLY A 43 -18.06 -8.39 -4.22
CA GLY A 43 -19.45 -8.78 -3.96
C GLY A 43 -19.74 -9.19 -2.51
N THR A 44 -18.74 -9.15 -1.62
CA THR A 44 -18.98 -9.33 -0.18
C THR A 44 -19.39 -7.98 0.42
N PRO A 45 -20.57 -7.87 1.06
CA PRO A 45 -20.93 -6.64 1.75
C PRO A 45 -19.97 -6.43 2.93
N GLY A 46 -19.18 -5.36 2.86
CA GLY A 46 -18.35 -4.92 3.99
C GLY A 46 -19.22 -4.47 5.17
N PRO A 47 -18.67 -4.42 6.39
CA PRO A 47 -19.33 -3.81 7.53
C PRO A 47 -19.65 -2.36 7.18
N THR A 48 -20.89 -1.92 7.47
CA THR A 48 -21.31 -0.54 7.28
C THR A 48 -20.61 0.37 8.30
N VAL A 49 -19.32 0.65 8.11
CA VAL A 49 -18.58 1.62 8.92
C VAL A 49 -18.93 3.00 8.40
N ARG A 50 -19.91 3.65 9.02
CA ARG A 50 -20.16 5.08 8.81
C ARG A 50 -19.06 5.83 9.56
N CYS A 51 -18.10 6.39 8.83
CA CYS A 51 -17.22 7.43 9.38
C CYS A 51 -18.10 8.67 9.65
N THR A 52 -18.66 8.76 10.86
CA THR A 52 -19.26 9.99 11.41
C THR A 52 -18.25 10.73 12.26
#